data_AF-A0A6A6J9K4-F1
#
_entry.id   AF-A0A6A6J9K4-F1
#
_cell.length_a   1.000
_cell.length_b   1.000
_cell.length_c   1.000
_cell.angle_alpha   90.00
_cell.angle_beta   90.00
_cell.angle_gamma   90.00
#
_symmetry.space_group_name_H-M   'P 1'
#
loop_
_entity.id
_entity.type
_entity.pdbx_description
1 polymer ?
#
loop_
_entity_poly.entity_id
_entity_poly.type
_entity_poly.pdbx_seq_one_letter_code
_entity_poly.pdbx_strand_id
1 'polypeptide(L)'
;MRPFRFSRGTRLSTVPLAPRKNSDAFLSNRCLKVVASRTLQWAPARAYGTVLSPPSATGEPYWHKIGRWRHISAEQFISYSWQIDNALTTEKKLTTFLEEVLPEKLAPSKNRRLQHIKTKQDFIDDVVKGLRKAPMAVKLTPHISSVIQWEHALDDPIRLQFVPLGSGLVQDHAKLKLDSLNEKDDSVVDGLVHRYPDKVLFLATGTCPVYCRFCTRSYAVGNPTDTVTKDPLRGGRRRWQKMYDYIRETESITDVVVSGGDTFYLPPQAVKEIGETLLAMPHVRRIRFASKGLAVVPSRFLDPNDNWTATFIELSNFARTLGKHVCLHTHFNHPNEITWITKAAAQHLFQNNVIVRNQSVLLKGVNDDVETMGTLIRTLADHNIQPYYVYQCDLVKGIEDLRTPLKVILDMEQQLRGTIAGFMMPSFVVDLPGGGGKRLAAARETYDEVTGVSTFKAPALLGKKGQMIYEYHDPKPVLDTIPVPIRDTKPIPAYEPTVDPEPAPQPKRVPVQTPQTPAYPVWRDFPRPAFPDMPAVLCETNVPERNLGVATA
;
A
#
# COMPACT_ATOMS: atom_id res chain seq x y z
N MET A 1 -11.47 -20.73 57.10
CA MET A 1 -10.68 -21.98 57.04
C MET A 1 -9.42 -21.76 56.19
N ARG A 2 -8.29 -21.60 56.88
CA ARG A 2 -6.85 -21.62 56.51
C ARG A 2 -6.12 -21.49 57.87
N PRO A 3 -4.84 -21.85 58.07
CA PRO A 3 -3.84 -22.47 57.16
C PRO A 3 -3.10 -23.66 57.84
N PHE A 4 -2.12 -24.28 57.15
CA PHE A 4 -0.97 -24.91 57.82
C PHE A 4 0.32 -24.76 57.01
N ARG A 5 1.39 -24.34 57.70
CA ARG A 5 2.81 -24.31 57.32
C ARG A 5 3.50 -25.52 57.99
N PHE A 6 4.58 -26.03 57.40
CA PHE A 6 5.86 -26.24 58.11
C PHE A 6 7.04 -26.48 57.14
N SER A 7 8.16 -25.85 57.48
CA SER A 7 9.55 -26.10 57.05
C SER A 7 10.11 -27.40 57.70
N ARG A 8 11.27 -28.02 57.43
CA ARG A 8 12.63 -27.61 57.04
C ARG A 8 13.43 -28.93 56.89
N GLY A 9 14.46 -29.02 56.04
CA GLY A 9 15.35 -30.19 55.99
C GLY A 9 16.43 -30.15 54.89
N THR A 10 17.58 -29.61 55.28
CA THR A 10 18.94 -29.52 54.72
C THR A 10 19.44 -30.51 53.63
N ARG A 11 20.22 -29.95 52.68
CA ARG A 11 21.12 -30.64 51.73
C ARG A 11 22.40 -31.13 52.42
N LEU A 12 23.02 -32.18 51.86
CA LEU A 12 24.47 -32.25 51.59
C LEU A 12 24.77 -33.35 50.54
N SER A 13 25.76 -33.04 49.69
CA SER A 13 26.24 -33.71 48.48
C SER A 13 27.31 -34.78 48.73
N THR A 14 27.48 -35.76 47.82
CA THR A 14 28.67 -35.97 46.93
C THR A 14 28.71 -37.35 46.25
N VAL A 15 28.69 -37.37 44.89
CA VAL A 15 29.58 -38.00 43.85
C VAL A 15 30.37 -39.30 44.20
N PRO A 16 30.81 -40.17 43.25
CA PRO A 16 30.19 -40.86 42.08
C PRO A 16 30.50 -42.39 42.09
N LEU A 17 29.95 -43.18 41.16
CA LEU A 17 30.53 -44.50 40.81
C LEU A 17 30.31 -44.84 39.32
N ALA A 18 31.43 -45.00 38.61
CA ALA A 18 31.63 -45.87 37.45
C ALA A 18 33.01 -46.53 37.67
N PRO A 19 33.37 -47.69 37.08
CA PRO A 19 32.83 -48.29 35.85
C PRO A 19 32.66 -49.84 35.88
N ARG A 20 32.09 -50.44 34.83
CA ARG A 20 32.57 -51.72 34.26
C ARG A 20 32.04 -51.93 32.83
N LYS A 21 32.92 -52.46 32.00
CA LYS A 21 32.83 -52.68 30.54
C LYS A 21 32.11 -53.99 30.18
N ASN A 22 31.78 -54.05 28.88
CA ASN A 22 31.47 -55.19 27.98
C ASN A 22 29.98 -55.37 27.72
N SER A 23 29.50 -55.67 26.51
CA SER A 23 29.98 -55.59 25.12
C SER A 23 28.77 -55.99 24.28
N ASP A 24 28.68 -55.44 23.08
CA ASP A 24 27.89 -55.93 21.94
C ASP A 24 26.36 -56.03 22.04
N ALA A 25 25.69 -55.06 21.39
CA ALA A 25 24.54 -55.35 20.52
C ALA A 25 24.34 -54.19 19.53
N PHE A 26 24.83 -54.39 18.31
CA PHE A 26 24.49 -53.62 17.12
C PHE A 26 23.00 -53.78 16.83
N LEU A 27 22.20 -52.70 16.93
CA LEU A 27 20.98 -52.54 16.13
C LEU A 27 20.81 -51.05 15.78
N SER A 28 20.53 -50.84 14.50
CA SER A 28 20.85 -49.63 13.76
C SER A 28 19.80 -48.52 13.93
N ASN A 29 20.28 -47.31 14.20
CA ASN A 29 19.53 -46.06 14.11
C ASN A 29 19.21 -45.70 12.64
N ARG A 30 18.27 -46.41 12.02
CA ARG A 30 17.66 -46.04 10.72
C ARG A 30 16.16 -45.78 10.89
N CYS A 31 15.77 -44.70 11.56
CA CYS A 31 14.40 -44.18 11.44
C CYS A 31 14.22 -42.66 11.68
N LEU A 32 15.30 -41.86 11.80
CA LEU A 32 15.19 -40.42 12.08
C LEU A 32 15.95 -39.52 11.08
N LYS A 33 16.22 -39.99 9.86
CA LYS A 33 16.85 -39.20 8.79
C LYS A 33 16.22 -39.44 7.42
N VAL A 34 14.91 -39.22 7.26
CA VAL A 34 14.30 -39.11 5.91
C VAL A 34 13.11 -38.12 5.91
N VAL A 35 13.26 -36.92 6.47
CA VAL A 35 12.42 -35.76 6.07
C VAL A 35 13.25 -34.48 6.20
N ALA A 36 14.41 -34.44 5.53
CA ALA A 36 15.20 -33.23 5.41
C ALA A 36 15.70 -33.09 3.97
N SER A 37 15.41 -31.93 3.38
CA SER A 37 15.85 -31.43 2.08
C SER A 37 15.56 -32.31 0.85
N ARG A 38 14.32 -32.26 0.35
CA ARG A 38 14.16 -32.00 -1.08
C ARG A 38 14.17 -30.49 -1.24
N THR A 39 15.37 -29.92 -1.42
CA THR A 39 15.47 -28.60 -2.04
C THR A 39 14.72 -28.73 -3.36
N LEU A 40 13.68 -27.92 -3.58
CA LEU A 40 13.12 -27.72 -4.91
C LEU A 40 14.24 -27.06 -5.72
N GLN A 41 15.19 -27.88 -6.18
CA GLN A 41 16.18 -27.44 -7.14
C GLN A 41 15.42 -27.10 -8.40
N TRP A 42 15.73 -25.93 -8.93
CA TRP A 42 15.33 -25.46 -10.23
C TRP A 42 15.80 -26.50 -11.26
N ALA A 43 14.97 -27.51 -11.55
CA ALA A 43 15.08 -28.19 -12.82
C ALA A 43 14.84 -27.09 -13.85
N PRO A 44 15.74 -26.88 -14.83
CA PRO A 44 15.47 -25.92 -15.90
C PRO A 44 14.10 -26.28 -16.44
N ALA A 45 13.17 -25.32 -16.32
CA ALA A 45 11.78 -25.54 -16.65
C ALA A 45 11.73 -26.20 -18.02
N ARG A 46 11.01 -27.32 -18.15
CA ARG A 46 10.53 -27.75 -19.48
C ARG A 46 9.97 -26.50 -20.15
N ALA A 47 10.58 -26.13 -21.26
CA ALA A 47 10.51 -24.82 -21.89
C ALA A 47 9.11 -24.17 -21.81
N TYR A 48 8.91 -23.33 -20.79
CA TYR A 48 8.04 -22.18 -20.93
C TYR A 48 8.96 -21.05 -21.38
N GLY A 49 8.55 -20.35 -22.45
CA GLY A 49 9.40 -19.48 -23.27
C GLY A 49 10.35 -18.61 -22.48
N THR A 50 11.52 -18.36 -23.08
CA THR A 50 12.49 -17.35 -22.63
C THR A 50 11.76 -16.10 -22.11
N VAL A 51 12.11 -15.64 -20.90
CA VAL A 51 11.61 -14.37 -20.36
C VAL A 51 11.72 -13.33 -21.46
N LEU A 52 10.58 -12.78 -21.86
CA LEU A 52 10.55 -11.85 -22.98
C LEU A 52 11.35 -10.63 -22.60
N SER A 53 12.25 -10.18 -23.47
CA SER A 53 13.00 -8.94 -23.25
C SER A 53 12.04 -7.77 -23.01
N PRO A 54 12.43 -6.78 -22.17
CA PRO A 54 11.63 -5.56 -22.04
C PRO A 54 11.46 -4.88 -23.41
N PRO A 55 10.29 -4.29 -23.69
CA PRO A 55 10.07 -3.55 -24.92
C PRO A 55 11.02 -2.36 -25.00
N SER A 56 11.35 -1.91 -26.23
CA SER A 56 12.14 -0.69 -26.39
C SER A 56 11.39 0.49 -25.78
N ALA A 57 12.09 1.20 -24.91
CA ALA A 57 11.52 2.22 -24.06
C ALA A 57 11.38 3.53 -24.86
N THR A 58 10.25 3.73 -25.53
CA THR A 58 9.99 4.92 -26.36
C THR A 58 8.93 5.82 -25.72
N GLY A 59 9.29 7.08 -25.52
CA GLY A 59 8.40 8.09 -24.97
C GLY A 59 9.15 9.38 -24.72
N GLU A 60 8.41 10.48 -24.58
CA GLU A 60 9.03 11.77 -24.30
C GLU A 60 9.79 11.73 -22.96
N PRO A 61 11.06 12.17 -22.91
CA PRO A 61 11.86 12.14 -21.70
C PRO A 61 11.40 13.22 -20.71
N TYR A 62 10.32 12.95 -19.97
CA TYR A 62 9.69 13.89 -19.02
C TYR A 62 10.63 14.42 -17.93
N TRP A 63 11.79 13.80 -17.72
CA TRP A 63 12.83 14.29 -16.82
C TRP A 63 13.68 15.43 -17.40
N HIS A 64 13.64 15.68 -18.72
CA HIS A 64 14.40 16.75 -19.37
C HIS A 64 13.97 18.15 -18.94
N LYS A 65 12.75 18.29 -18.37
CA LYS A 65 12.31 19.53 -17.73
C LYS A 65 13.12 19.88 -16.48
N ILE A 66 13.78 18.90 -15.86
CA ILE A 66 14.67 19.12 -14.73
C ILE A 66 16.06 19.47 -15.26
N GLY A 67 16.54 20.69 -14.99
CA GLY A 67 17.78 21.22 -15.59
C GLY A 67 18.99 20.29 -15.45
N ARG A 68 19.24 19.75 -14.24
CA ARG A 68 20.33 18.81 -13.98
C ARG A 68 20.21 17.44 -14.68
N TRP A 69 19.02 17.10 -15.21
CA TRP A 69 18.77 15.83 -15.90
C TRP A 69 18.46 16.01 -17.39
N ARG A 70 18.57 17.23 -17.93
CA ARG A 70 18.28 17.55 -19.35
C ARG A 70 19.08 16.73 -20.35
N HIS A 71 20.29 16.31 -20.00
CA HIS A 71 21.18 15.55 -20.88
C HIS A 71 21.18 14.04 -20.63
N ILE A 72 20.38 13.58 -19.67
CA ILE A 72 20.33 12.17 -19.30
C ILE A 72 19.53 11.41 -20.37
N SER A 73 20.13 10.38 -20.95
CA SER A 73 19.48 9.53 -21.96
C SER A 73 18.39 8.67 -21.31
N ALA A 74 17.48 8.11 -22.13
CA ALA A 74 16.47 7.17 -21.62
C ALA A 74 17.12 5.92 -21.01
N GLU A 75 18.20 5.41 -21.60
CA GLU A 75 18.96 4.28 -21.08
C GLU A 75 19.54 4.57 -19.69
N GLN A 76 20.18 5.73 -19.53
CA GLN A 76 20.72 6.16 -18.24
C GLN A 76 19.61 6.38 -17.21
N PHE A 77 18.50 7.01 -17.60
CA PHE A 77 17.39 7.24 -16.69
C PHE A 77 16.71 5.93 -16.26
N ILE A 78 16.70 4.92 -17.14
CA ILE A 78 16.08 3.62 -16.83
C ILE A 78 16.95 2.76 -15.91
N SER A 79 18.26 3.01 -15.85
CA SER A 79 19.15 2.32 -14.92
C SER A 79 18.68 2.45 -13.46
N TYR A 80 18.49 1.31 -12.80
CA TYR A 80 18.10 1.25 -11.39
C TYR A 80 19.18 1.83 -10.49
N SER A 81 20.45 1.49 -10.72
CA SER A 81 21.57 2.06 -9.94
C SER A 81 21.61 3.57 -10.08
N TRP A 82 21.44 4.10 -11.30
CA TRP A 82 21.39 5.55 -11.51
C TRP A 82 20.25 6.22 -10.73
N GLN A 83 19.05 5.64 -10.73
CA GLN A 83 17.93 6.15 -9.93
C GLN A 83 18.23 6.19 -8.43
N ILE A 84 18.92 5.17 -7.90
CA ILE A 84 19.26 5.11 -6.48
C ILE A 84 20.38 6.07 -6.12
N ASP A 85 21.43 6.16 -6.93
CA ASP A 85 22.59 7.03 -6.69
C ASP A 85 22.21 8.52 -6.72
N ASN A 86 21.23 8.87 -7.55
CA ASN A 86 20.72 10.23 -7.71
C ASN A 86 19.48 10.53 -6.83
N ALA A 87 19.11 9.64 -5.92
CA ALA A 87 17.99 9.88 -5.01
C ALA A 87 18.28 11.01 -4.01
N LEU A 88 17.26 11.82 -3.74
CA LEU A 88 17.27 12.89 -2.75
C LEU A 88 16.99 12.28 -1.38
N THR A 89 18.04 11.89 -0.66
CA THR A 89 17.97 11.11 0.59
C THR A 89 18.16 11.92 1.87
N THR A 90 18.46 13.21 1.75
CA THR A 90 18.71 14.10 2.88
C THR A 90 18.04 15.44 2.65
N GLU A 91 17.81 16.18 3.74
CA GLU A 91 17.31 17.55 3.66
C GLU A 91 18.18 18.42 2.76
N LYS A 92 19.50 18.42 2.94
CA LYS A 92 20.43 19.21 2.10
C LYS A 92 20.28 18.87 0.62
N LYS A 93 20.20 17.57 0.26
CA LYS A 93 19.99 17.18 -1.13
C LYS A 93 18.65 17.69 -1.66
N LEU A 94 17.60 17.62 -0.86
CA LEU A 94 16.28 18.11 -1.24
C LEU A 94 16.27 19.63 -1.42
N THR A 95 16.78 20.41 -0.45
CA THR A 95 16.74 21.88 -0.53
C THR A 95 17.58 22.39 -1.68
N THR A 96 18.78 21.85 -1.91
CA THR A 96 19.58 22.18 -3.11
C THR A 96 18.83 21.84 -4.41
N PHE A 97 18.12 20.72 -4.46
CA PHE A 97 17.31 20.39 -5.62
C PHE A 97 16.15 21.38 -5.82
N LEU A 98 15.46 21.76 -4.74
CA LEU A 98 14.34 22.71 -4.78
C LEU A 98 14.77 24.10 -5.26
N GLU A 99 15.96 24.57 -4.87
CA GLU A 99 16.55 25.83 -5.36
C GLU A 99 16.65 25.88 -6.89
N GLU A 100 16.93 24.72 -7.49
CA GLU A 100 17.13 24.59 -8.94
C GLU A 100 15.83 24.46 -9.72
N VAL A 101 14.78 23.85 -9.16
CA VAL A 101 13.57 23.48 -9.91
C VAL A 101 12.35 24.35 -9.63
N LEU A 102 12.31 25.05 -8.50
CA LEU A 102 11.19 25.93 -8.19
C LEU A 102 11.28 27.25 -8.97
N PRO A 103 10.13 27.82 -9.39
CA PRO A 103 10.10 29.19 -9.89
C PRO A 103 10.34 30.20 -8.75
N GLU A 104 10.84 31.39 -9.08
CA GLU A 104 11.04 32.46 -8.09
C GLU A 104 9.74 32.86 -7.36
N LYS A 105 8.62 32.82 -8.08
CA LYS A 105 7.27 33.07 -7.55
C LYS A 105 6.40 31.86 -7.80
N LEU A 106 5.62 31.46 -6.80
CA LEU A 106 4.67 30.36 -6.89
C LEU A 106 3.25 30.88 -7.09
N ALA A 107 2.47 30.13 -7.87
CA ALA A 107 1.03 30.35 -7.96
C ALA A 107 0.37 30.14 -6.57
N PRO A 108 -0.66 30.91 -6.22
CA PRO A 108 -1.34 30.77 -4.93
C PRO A 108 -2.02 29.40 -4.82
N SER A 109 -1.94 28.81 -3.62
CA SER A 109 -2.58 27.53 -3.32
C SER A 109 -4.09 27.66 -3.12
N LYS A 110 -4.83 26.61 -3.51
CA LYS A 110 -6.23 26.40 -3.11
C LYS A 110 -6.36 26.18 -1.60
N ASN A 111 -5.33 25.66 -0.95
CA ASN A 111 -5.28 25.52 0.50
C ASN A 111 -4.95 26.86 1.15
N ARG A 112 -5.92 27.42 1.89
CA ARG A 112 -5.79 28.70 2.61
C ARG A 112 -4.56 28.78 3.50
N ARG A 113 -4.17 27.67 4.14
CA ARG A 113 -2.98 27.62 5.01
C ARG A 113 -1.67 27.85 4.25
N LEU A 114 -1.65 27.59 2.94
CA LEU A 114 -0.46 27.70 2.11
C LEU A 114 -0.41 29.01 1.29
N GLN A 115 -1.46 29.84 1.33
CA GLN A 115 -1.55 31.08 0.53
C GLN A 115 -0.49 32.14 0.88
N HIS A 116 0.13 32.03 2.05
CA HIS A 116 1.23 32.92 2.45
C HIS A 116 2.57 32.54 1.79
N ILE A 117 2.70 31.32 1.27
CA ILE A 117 3.90 30.86 0.55
C ILE A 117 3.83 31.42 -0.88
N LYS A 118 4.66 32.42 -1.18
CA LYS A 118 4.59 33.14 -2.47
C LYS A 118 5.87 33.02 -3.27
N THR A 119 6.99 32.78 -2.60
CA THR A 119 8.32 32.73 -3.22
C THR A 119 8.96 31.36 -3.06
N LYS A 120 9.98 31.10 -3.90
CA LYS A 120 10.86 29.93 -3.78
C LYS A 120 11.36 29.74 -2.34
N GLN A 121 11.87 30.81 -1.73
CA GLN A 121 12.41 30.75 -0.38
C GLN A 121 11.34 30.42 0.66
N ASP A 122 10.15 31.03 0.57
CA ASP A 122 9.03 30.70 1.46
C ASP A 122 8.73 29.20 1.42
N PHE A 123 8.71 28.61 0.22
CA PHE A 123 8.42 27.19 0.03
C PHE A 123 9.51 26.32 0.67
N ILE A 124 10.79 26.62 0.40
CA ILE A 124 11.93 25.85 0.92
C ILE A 124 11.96 25.92 2.46
N ASP A 125 11.77 27.10 3.04
CA ASP A 125 11.71 27.28 4.48
C ASP A 125 10.56 26.48 5.10
N ASP A 126 9.40 26.46 4.43
CA ASP A 126 8.24 25.70 4.88
C ASP A 126 8.43 24.18 4.75
N VAL A 127 9.15 23.73 3.72
CA VAL A 127 9.60 22.33 3.59
C VAL A 127 10.50 21.95 4.76
N VAL A 128 11.49 22.78 5.13
CA VAL A 128 12.36 22.50 6.28
C VAL A 128 11.54 22.39 7.56
N LYS A 129 10.60 23.32 7.81
CA LYS A 129 9.66 23.23 8.94
C LYS A 129 8.83 21.95 8.90
N GLY A 130 8.39 21.51 7.72
CA GLY A 130 7.67 20.27 7.50
C GLY A 130 8.50 19.04 7.85
N LEU A 131 9.75 18.98 7.40
CA LEU A 131 10.67 17.87 7.66
C LEU A 131 10.97 17.70 9.16
N ARG A 132 11.10 18.79 9.92
CA ARG A 132 11.28 18.76 11.39
C ARG A 132 10.08 18.15 12.13
N LYS A 133 8.88 18.23 11.55
CA LYS A 133 7.64 17.72 12.14
C LYS A 133 7.23 16.34 11.60
N ALA A 134 7.80 15.92 10.47
CA ALA A 134 7.39 14.68 9.81
C ALA A 134 7.90 13.43 10.54
N PRO A 135 7.09 12.37 10.65
CA PRO A 135 7.54 11.08 11.20
C PRO A 135 8.36 10.26 10.19
N MET A 136 8.23 10.57 8.90
CA MET A 136 9.01 9.94 7.83
C MET A 136 10.16 10.83 7.41
N ALA A 137 11.34 10.20 7.26
CA ALA A 137 12.49 10.86 6.64
C ALA A 137 12.19 11.14 5.17
N VAL A 138 12.88 12.12 4.58
CA VAL A 138 12.75 12.37 3.14
C VAL A 138 13.54 11.35 2.33
N LYS A 139 12.90 10.81 1.30
CA LYS A 139 13.57 10.11 0.21
C LYS A 139 12.74 10.20 -1.06
N LEU A 140 13.32 10.76 -2.11
CA LEU A 140 12.69 10.89 -3.43
C LEU A 140 13.63 10.37 -4.51
N THR A 141 13.06 9.69 -5.50
CA THR A 141 13.79 9.20 -6.67
C THR A 141 13.79 10.26 -7.78
N PRO A 142 14.76 10.23 -8.71
CA PRO A 142 14.71 11.07 -9.90
C PRO A 142 13.42 10.90 -10.70
N HIS A 143 12.89 9.68 -10.79
CA HIS A 143 11.58 9.40 -11.38
C HIS A 143 10.47 10.27 -10.77
N ILE A 144 10.21 10.15 -9.45
CA ILE A 144 9.13 10.92 -8.81
C ILE A 144 9.40 12.42 -8.86
N SER A 145 10.65 12.83 -8.67
CA SER A 145 11.05 14.25 -8.76
C SER A 145 10.79 14.84 -10.15
N SER A 146 10.85 14.01 -11.19
CA SER A 146 10.54 14.38 -12.57
C SER A 146 9.04 14.32 -12.89
N VAL A 147 8.24 13.57 -12.13
CA VAL A 147 6.79 13.53 -12.31
C VAL A 147 6.12 14.77 -11.70
N ILE A 148 6.62 15.26 -10.56
CA ILE A 148 6.12 16.45 -9.88
C ILE A 148 6.12 17.67 -10.84
N GLN A 149 5.04 18.45 -10.80
CA GLN A 149 4.94 19.73 -11.49
C GLN A 149 5.37 20.87 -10.55
N TRP A 150 6.67 21.22 -10.58
CA TRP A 150 7.26 22.19 -9.67
C TRP A 150 6.74 23.63 -9.84
N GLU A 151 6.20 23.97 -11.01
CA GLU A 151 5.49 25.24 -11.27
C GLU A 151 4.19 25.37 -10.44
N HIS A 152 3.60 24.23 -10.06
CA HIS A 152 2.39 24.13 -9.23
C HIS A 152 2.64 23.41 -7.90
N ALA A 153 3.87 23.52 -7.37
CA ALA A 153 4.35 22.71 -6.24
C ALA A 153 3.47 22.77 -4.97
N LEU A 154 2.72 23.84 -4.73
CA LEU A 154 1.87 23.96 -3.54
C LEU A 154 0.65 23.03 -3.54
N ASP A 155 0.12 22.72 -4.73
CA ASP A 155 -1.08 21.89 -4.90
C ASP A 155 -0.80 20.63 -5.75
N ASP A 156 0.44 20.43 -6.21
CA ASP A 156 0.79 19.23 -6.98
C ASP A 156 0.51 17.94 -6.16
N PRO A 157 -0.31 17.01 -6.70
CA PRO A 157 -0.79 15.84 -5.98
C PRO A 157 0.31 14.80 -5.74
N ILE A 158 1.39 14.81 -6.53
CA ILE A 158 2.50 13.89 -6.36
C ILE A 158 3.39 14.39 -5.22
N ARG A 159 3.72 15.68 -5.19
CA ARG A 159 4.49 16.30 -4.11
C ARG A 159 3.78 16.16 -2.77
N LEU A 160 2.44 16.28 -2.71
CA LEU A 160 1.66 16.09 -1.47
C LEU A 160 1.93 14.74 -0.81
N GLN A 161 2.25 13.70 -1.59
CA GLN A 161 2.50 12.36 -1.08
C GLN A 161 3.88 12.20 -0.42
N PHE A 162 4.85 13.08 -0.69
CA PHE A 162 6.26 12.86 -0.32
C PHE A 162 6.92 14.04 0.41
N VAL A 163 6.64 15.29 0.02
CA VAL A 163 7.31 16.48 0.58
C VAL A 163 6.34 17.23 1.49
N PRO A 164 6.56 17.21 2.82
CA PRO A 164 5.70 17.92 3.75
C PRO A 164 5.95 19.43 3.69
N LEU A 165 4.89 20.21 3.85
CA LEU A 165 4.95 21.65 4.14
C LEU A 165 4.51 21.85 5.59
N GLY A 166 5.36 22.44 6.41
CA GLY A 166 5.12 22.69 7.83
C GLY A 166 3.85 23.46 8.14
N SER A 167 3.44 24.39 7.28
CA SER A 167 2.17 25.13 7.39
C SER A 167 0.96 24.35 6.88
N GLY A 168 1.19 23.32 6.07
CA GLY A 168 0.16 22.39 5.61
C GLY A 168 -0.28 21.41 6.68
N LEU A 169 0.63 21.03 7.59
CA LEU A 169 0.39 20.07 8.67
C LEU A 169 -0.66 20.59 9.67
N VAL A 170 -1.50 19.68 10.16
CA VAL A 170 -2.47 19.98 11.23
C VAL A 170 -2.31 18.99 12.38
N GLN A 171 -2.93 19.33 13.50
CA GLN A 171 -2.88 18.51 14.70
C GLN A 171 -3.53 17.15 14.46
N ASP A 172 -2.80 16.08 14.77
CA ASP A 172 -3.30 14.71 14.68
C ASP A 172 -4.53 14.49 15.58
N HIS A 173 -5.43 13.61 15.13
CA HIS A 173 -6.60 13.22 15.92
C HIS A 173 -6.21 12.62 17.29
N ALA A 174 -6.96 12.93 18.35
CA ALA A 174 -6.65 12.48 19.71
C ALA A 174 -6.67 10.95 19.91
N LYS A 175 -7.30 10.20 18.99
CA LYS A 175 -7.34 8.74 19.00
C LYS A 175 -6.17 8.08 18.26
N LEU A 176 -5.30 8.88 17.65
CA LEU A 176 -4.16 8.39 16.92
C LEU A 176 -3.20 7.63 17.85
N LYS A 177 -2.72 6.48 17.37
CA LYS A 177 -1.59 5.75 17.92
C LYS A 177 -0.56 5.59 16.82
N LEU A 178 0.73 5.57 17.19
CA LEU A 178 1.81 5.48 16.21
C LEU A 178 1.76 4.16 15.41
N ASP A 179 1.41 3.05 16.06
CA ASP A 179 0.99 1.81 15.40
C ASP A 179 -0.55 1.72 15.49
N SER A 180 -1.24 2.45 14.61
CA SER A 180 -2.70 2.52 14.62
C SER A 180 -3.37 1.22 14.23
N LEU A 181 -2.68 0.38 13.46
CA LEU A 181 -3.20 -0.91 12.98
C LEU A 181 -2.88 -2.07 13.93
N ASN A 182 -2.16 -1.84 15.02
CA ASN A 182 -1.80 -2.88 16.00
C ASN A 182 -0.94 -4.00 15.40
N GLU A 183 -0.05 -3.68 14.46
CA GLU A 183 0.80 -4.68 13.79
C GLU A 183 1.83 -5.29 14.75
N LYS A 184 2.38 -4.51 15.69
CA LYS A 184 3.35 -5.02 16.67
C LYS A 184 2.75 -6.04 17.62
N ASP A 185 1.59 -5.74 18.20
CA ASP A 185 0.91 -6.63 19.14
C ASP A 185 0.31 -7.87 18.43
N ASP A 186 0.03 -7.76 17.12
CA ASP A 186 -0.39 -8.88 16.27
C ASP A 186 0.81 -9.71 15.75
N SER A 187 2.04 -9.34 16.10
CA SER A 187 3.24 -10.07 15.66
C SER A 187 3.51 -11.27 16.56
N VAL A 188 3.47 -12.47 15.96
CA VAL A 188 3.74 -13.75 16.65
C VAL A 188 5.23 -14.05 16.80
N VAL A 189 6.02 -13.51 15.88
CA VAL A 189 7.48 -13.38 15.97
C VAL A 189 7.88 -12.03 15.36
N ASP A 190 9.07 -11.53 15.69
CA ASP A 190 9.56 -10.25 15.17
C ASP A 190 9.46 -10.18 13.64
N GLY A 191 8.61 -9.28 13.15
CA GLY A 191 8.35 -9.01 11.74
C GLY A 191 7.34 -9.94 11.05
N LEU A 192 6.63 -10.81 11.78
CA LEU A 192 5.55 -11.64 11.21
C LEU A 192 4.22 -11.35 11.91
N VAL A 193 3.36 -10.59 11.25
CA VAL A 193 2.03 -10.23 11.77
C VAL A 193 1.02 -11.32 11.40
N HIS A 194 0.34 -11.91 12.38
CA HIS A 194 -0.69 -12.93 12.18
C HIS A 194 -2.02 -12.51 12.78
N ARG A 195 -2.74 -11.63 12.07
CA ARG A 195 -4.04 -11.09 12.49
C ARG A 195 -5.21 -11.99 12.11
N TYR A 196 -5.16 -12.54 10.90
CA TYR A 196 -6.28 -13.27 10.31
C TYR A 196 -6.03 -14.78 10.41
N PRO A 197 -7.08 -15.62 10.41
CA PRO A 197 -6.93 -17.06 10.64
C PRO A 197 -5.98 -17.81 9.69
N ASP A 198 -5.89 -17.34 8.44
CA ASP A 198 -5.30 -18.08 7.32
C ASP A 198 -4.17 -17.32 6.60
N LYS A 199 -3.78 -16.15 7.10
CA LYS A 199 -2.82 -15.29 6.39
C LYS A 199 -1.96 -14.44 7.31
N VAL A 200 -0.72 -14.27 6.87
CA VAL A 200 0.32 -13.53 7.58
C VAL A 200 0.95 -12.44 6.71
N LEU A 201 1.46 -11.42 7.38
CA LEU A 201 2.26 -10.36 6.79
C LEU A 201 3.71 -10.51 7.25
N PHE A 202 4.58 -10.84 6.30
CA PHE A 202 6.01 -11.05 6.44
C PHE A 202 6.76 -9.75 6.12
N LEU A 203 7.31 -9.09 7.14
CA LEU A 203 8.05 -7.83 7.01
C LEU A 203 9.52 -8.12 6.69
N ALA A 204 9.83 -8.21 5.39
CA ALA A 204 11.14 -8.63 4.89
C ALA A 204 12.24 -7.56 5.05
N THR A 205 11.88 -6.28 4.91
CA THR A 205 12.82 -5.15 4.89
C THR A 205 12.24 -3.91 5.59
N GLY A 206 13.09 -2.98 6.02
CA GLY A 206 12.70 -1.69 6.61
C GLY A 206 12.94 -0.48 5.70
N THR A 207 13.28 -0.70 4.43
CA THR A 207 13.71 0.38 3.51
C THR A 207 12.81 0.43 2.27
N CYS A 208 12.59 1.64 1.75
CA CYS A 208 11.81 1.91 0.53
C CYS A 208 12.63 2.72 -0.50
N PRO A 209 12.25 2.73 -1.79
CA PRO A 209 12.80 3.64 -2.81
C PRO A 209 12.48 5.10 -2.53
N VAL A 210 11.28 5.34 -2.02
CA VAL A 210 10.80 6.64 -1.58
C VAL A 210 10.10 6.49 -0.24
N TYR A 211 10.02 7.57 0.52
CA TYR A 211 9.25 7.57 1.77
C TYR A 211 7.98 8.38 1.59
N CYS A 212 6.84 7.69 1.58
CA CYS A 212 5.52 8.31 1.53
C CYS A 212 5.23 8.98 2.88
N ARG A 213 4.65 10.19 2.88
CA ARG A 213 4.20 10.87 4.10
C ARG A 213 3.20 10.02 4.88
N PHE A 214 2.27 9.37 4.17
CA PHE A 214 1.21 8.54 4.72
C PHE A 214 1.65 7.09 5.04
N CYS A 215 2.95 6.85 5.31
CA CYS A 215 3.44 5.51 5.62
C CYS A 215 2.90 5.01 6.98
N THR A 216 2.03 3.99 6.95
CA THR A 216 1.46 3.35 8.14
C THR A 216 2.51 2.72 9.06
N ARG A 217 3.67 2.38 8.51
CA ARG A 217 4.82 1.80 9.23
C ARG A 217 5.92 2.82 9.53
N SER A 218 5.59 4.09 9.66
CA SER A 218 6.57 5.13 10.00
C SER A 218 7.31 4.87 11.32
N TYR A 219 6.76 4.04 12.20
CA TYR A 219 7.41 3.55 13.41
C TYR A 219 8.61 2.61 13.19
N ALA A 220 8.77 2.03 11.98
CA ALA A 220 9.77 1.00 11.71
C ALA A 220 10.49 1.14 10.35
N VAL A 221 9.92 1.88 9.39
CA VAL A 221 10.47 2.05 8.05
C VAL A 221 11.32 3.31 7.94
N GLY A 222 12.51 3.18 7.39
CA GLY A 222 13.46 4.27 7.12
C GLY A 222 14.27 4.71 8.33
N ASN A 223 15.01 5.82 8.18
CA ASN A 223 15.86 6.38 9.23
C ASN A 223 15.03 7.11 10.29
N PRO A 224 15.49 7.16 11.56
CA PRO A 224 14.87 7.98 12.61
C PRO A 224 14.69 9.44 12.19
N THR A 225 13.68 10.10 12.75
CA THR A 225 13.42 11.53 12.57
C THR A 225 13.35 12.23 13.92
N ASP A 226 13.28 13.55 13.92
CA ASP A 226 13.16 14.38 15.14
C ASP A 226 11.91 14.04 15.96
N THR A 227 10.88 13.44 15.34
CA THR A 227 9.58 13.17 15.97
C THR A 227 9.32 11.69 16.25
N VAL A 228 10.12 10.78 15.68
CA VAL A 228 9.93 9.33 15.79
C VAL A 228 11.28 8.61 15.83
N THR A 229 11.57 7.99 16.97
CA THR A 229 12.56 6.92 17.06
C THR A 229 11.99 5.66 16.41
N LYS A 230 12.79 5.01 15.56
CA LYS A 230 12.34 3.84 14.80
C LYS A 230 12.87 2.55 15.38
N ASP A 231 12.04 1.52 15.26
CA ASP A 231 12.36 0.13 15.56
C ASP A 231 12.62 -0.58 14.23
N PRO A 232 13.87 -0.54 13.71
CA PRO A 232 14.12 -0.85 12.32
C PRO A 232 13.88 -2.34 12.05
N LEU A 233 13.11 -2.60 10.99
CA LEU A 233 12.93 -3.96 10.47
C LEU A 233 14.22 -4.43 9.78
N ARG A 234 15.25 -4.77 10.57
CA ARG A 234 16.53 -5.28 10.07
C ARG A 234 16.28 -6.60 9.33
N GLY A 235 16.36 -6.55 8.00
CA GLY A 235 16.35 -7.74 7.17
C GLY A 235 17.51 -8.66 7.55
N GLY A 236 17.33 -9.96 7.36
CA GLY A 236 18.38 -10.93 7.63
C GLY A 236 17.85 -12.34 7.78
N ARG A 237 18.61 -13.28 7.21
CA ARG A 237 18.23 -14.72 7.19
C ARG A 237 17.86 -15.27 8.56
N ARG A 238 18.57 -14.85 9.62
CA ARG A 238 18.28 -15.29 11.00
C ARG A 238 16.88 -14.88 11.48
N ARG A 239 16.42 -13.69 11.10
CA ARG A 239 15.07 -13.23 11.46
C ARG A 239 14.03 -13.96 10.62
N TRP A 240 14.25 -14.04 9.30
CA TRP A 240 13.35 -14.75 8.39
C TRP A 240 13.19 -16.23 8.75
N GLN A 241 14.24 -16.88 9.26
CA GLN A 241 14.16 -18.26 9.71
C GLN A 241 13.06 -18.47 10.76
N LYS A 242 12.98 -17.61 11.78
CA LYS A 242 11.92 -17.69 12.80
C LYS A 242 10.52 -17.53 12.21
N MET A 243 10.38 -16.66 11.20
CA MET A 243 9.13 -16.47 10.49
C MET A 243 8.77 -17.73 9.68
N TYR A 244 9.74 -18.31 8.97
CA TYR A 244 9.55 -19.55 8.21
C TYR A 244 9.17 -20.72 9.12
N ASP A 245 9.78 -20.82 10.30
CA ASP A 245 9.50 -21.88 11.28
C ASP A 245 8.05 -21.78 11.76
N TYR A 246 7.61 -20.58 12.16
CA TYR A 246 6.21 -20.35 12.54
C TYR A 246 5.22 -20.68 11.42
N ILE A 247 5.49 -20.23 10.18
CA ILE A 247 4.61 -20.50 9.04
C ILE A 247 4.55 -22.02 8.76
N ARG A 248 5.69 -22.72 8.87
CA ARG A 248 5.76 -24.17 8.65
C ARG A 248 4.94 -24.95 9.67
N GLU A 249 4.96 -24.51 10.93
CA GLU A 249 4.23 -25.15 12.03
C GLU A 249 2.73 -24.82 12.03
N THR A 250 2.31 -23.77 11.34
CA THR A 250 0.92 -23.28 11.35
C THR A 250 0.22 -23.59 10.02
N GLU A 251 -0.29 -24.81 9.88
CA GLU A 251 -0.88 -25.31 8.61
C GLU A 251 -2.11 -24.53 8.12
N SER A 252 -2.79 -23.76 8.98
CA SER A 252 -3.91 -22.91 8.57
C SER A 252 -3.48 -21.75 7.66
N ILE A 253 -2.18 -21.39 7.64
CA ILE A 253 -1.68 -20.29 6.83
C ILE A 253 -1.59 -20.70 5.36
N THR A 254 -2.44 -20.13 4.52
CA THR A 254 -2.44 -20.39 3.08
C THR A 254 -2.02 -19.20 2.24
N ASP A 255 -1.93 -18.00 2.83
CA ASP A 255 -1.63 -16.75 2.13
C ASP A 255 -0.58 -15.91 2.90
N VAL A 256 0.51 -15.56 2.22
CA VAL A 256 1.62 -14.79 2.78
C VAL A 256 1.81 -13.49 2.00
N VAL A 257 1.74 -12.35 2.70
CA VAL A 257 2.12 -11.05 2.14
C VAL A 257 3.56 -10.75 2.51
N VAL A 258 4.46 -10.70 1.53
CA VAL A 258 5.84 -10.23 1.71
C VAL A 258 5.86 -8.72 1.53
N SER A 259 6.22 -7.98 2.59
CA SER A 259 6.18 -6.52 2.64
C SER A 259 7.25 -6.00 3.63
N GLY A 260 6.96 -4.93 4.38
CA GLY A 260 7.90 -4.21 5.23
C GLY A 260 7.92 -2.74 4.83
N GLY A 261 9.09 -2.27 4.43
CA GLY A 261 9.25 -1.11 3.57
C GLY A 261 8.74 -1.43 2.17
N ASP A 262 9.64 -1.76 1.25
CA ASP A 262 9.28 -2.09 -0.13
C ASP A 262 10.04 -3.34 -0.61
N THR A 263 9.34 -4.36 -1.09
CA THR A 263 10.01 -5.58 -1.62
C THR A 263 10.86 -5.31 -2.85
N PHE A 264 10.66 -4.17 -3.51
CA PHE A 264 11.57 -3.66 -4.53
C PHE A 264 12.99 -3.54 -4.00
N TYR A 265 13.20 -3.13 -2.75
CA TYR A 265 14.56 -2.97 -2.21
C TYR A 265 15.29 -4.28 -1.90
N LEU A 266 14.61 -5.42 -1.98
CA LEU A 266 15.25 -6.71 -1.77
C LEU A 266 16.20 -7.00 -2.94
N PRO A 267 17.41 -7.52 -2.69
CA PRO A 267 18.23 -8.05 -3.77
C PRO A 267 17.55 -9.27 -4.40
N PRO A 268 17.82 -9.57 -5.68
CA PRO A 268 17.18 -10.70 -6.38
C PRO A 268 17.27 -12.03 -5.61
N GLN A 269 18.41 -12.31 -4.99
CA GLN A 269 18.63 -13.53 -4.20
C GLN A 269 17.70 -13.62 -2.98
N ALA A 270 17.34 -12.49 -2.36
CA ALA A 270 16.40 -12.47 -1.24
C ALA A 270 14.96 -12.72 -1.72
N VAL A 271 14.56 -12.14 -2.86
CA VAL A 271 13.25 -12.42 -3.48
C VAL A 271 13.10 -13.91 -3.76
N LYS A 272 14.13 -14.52 -4.35
CA LYS A 272 14.20 -15.95 -4.62
C LYS A 272 14.13 -16.78 -3.34
N GLU A 273 14.98 -16.50 -2.35
CA GLU A 273 15.03 -17.22 -1.06
C GLU A 273 13.66 -17.23 -0.37
N ILE A 274 13.04 -16.05 -0.21
CA ILE A 274 11.73 -15.91 0.43
C ILE A 274 10.67 -16.68 -0.37
N GLY A 275 10.62 -16.44 -1.69
CA GLY A 275 9.62 -17.03 -2.56
C GLY A 275 9.67 -18.56 -2.59
N GLU A 276 10.85 -19.13 -2.85
CA GLU A 276 11.03 -20.59 -2.94
C GLU A 276 10.80 -21.27 -1.59
N THR A 277 11.26 -20.67 -0.49
CA THR A 277 11.05 -21.22 0.86
C THR A 277 9.56 -21.31 1.19
N LEU A 278 8.79 -20.27 0.86
CA LEU A 278 7.34 -20.26 1.08
C LEU A 278 6.62 -21.21 0.11
N LEU A 279 7.02 -21.27 -1.16
CA LEU A 279 6.42 -22.18 -2.14
C LEU A 279 6.68 -23.66 -1.81
N ALA A 280 7.77 -23.98 -1.13
CA ALA A 280 8.07 -25.34 -0.67
C ALA A 280 7.12 -25.83 0.43
N MET A 281 6.42 -24.93 1.14
CA MET A 281 5.47 -25.29 2.18
C MET A 281 4.14 -25.75 1.55
N PRO A 282 3.67 -27.00 1.73
CA PRO A 282 2.51 -27.53 1.01
C PRO A 282 1.23 -26.71 1.18
N HIS A 283 0.96 -26.22 2.40
CA HIS A 283 -0.23 -25.44 2.77
C HIS A 283 -0.22 -24.00 2.25
N VAL A 284 0.95 -23.43 1.95
CA VAL A 284 1.04 -22.07 1.39
C VAL A 284 0.63 -22.11 -0.09
N ARG A 285 -0.45 -21.41 -0.42
CA ARG A 285 -1.07 -21.37 -1.76
C ARG A 285 -0.83 -20.06 -2.48
N ARG A 286 -0.73 -18.95 -1.74
CA ARG A 286 -0.71 -17.59 -2.28
C ARG A 286 0.40 -16.78 -1.65
N ILE A 287 1.19 -16.10 -2.46
CA ILE A 287 2.24 -15.17 -2.03
C ILE A 287 2.05 -13.85 -2.77
N ARG A 288 2.13 -12.75 -2.03
CA ARG A 288 1.98 -11.40 -2.57
C ARG A 288 3.19 -10.58 -2.18
N PHE A 289 3.95 -10.10 -3.15
CA PHE A 289 5.04 -9.15 -2.90
C PHE A 289 4.48 -7.74 -3.00
N ALA A 290 4.56 -6.97 -1.92
CA ALA A 290 4.05 -5.60 -1.86
C ALA A 290 5.17 -4.60 -2.14
N SER A 291 4.98 -3.82 -3.21
CA SER A 291 5.97 -2.86 -3.69
C SER A 291 5.33 -1.63 -4.32
N LYS A 292 5.67 -0.42 -3.87
CA LYS A 292 5.34 0.81 -4.59
C LYS A 292 6.31 1.07 -5.76
N GLY A 293 7.35 0.23 -5.91
CA GLY A 293 8.40 0.34 -6.93
C GLY A 293 7.89 0.62 -8.35
N LEU A 294 6.80 -0.04 -8.79
CA LEU A 294 6.25 0.18 -10.13
C LEU A 294 5.70 1.61 -10.32
N ALA A 295 5.29 2.30 -9.25
CA ALA A 295 4.83 3.67 -9.29
C ALA A 295 5.93 4.72 -9.12
N VAL A 296 7.04 4.36 -8.45
CA VAL A 296 8.04 5.35 -7.97
C VAL A 296 9.44 5.15 -8.53
N VAL A 297 9.73 3.97 -9.06
CA VAL A 297 10.94 3.62 -9.81
C VAL A 297 10.58 2.52 -10.84
N PRO A 298 9.63 2.76 -11.77
CA PRO A 298 9.22 1.76 -12.76
C PRO A 298 10.38 1.25 -13.62
N SER A 299 11.47 2.02 -13.69
CA SER A 299 12.59 1.74 -14.56
C SER A 299 13.32 0.42 -14.26
N ARG A 300 13.38 -0.02 -13.00
CA ARG A 300 14.00 -1.31 -12.67
C ARG A 300 13.29 -2.51 -13.32
N PHE A 301 12.00 -2.36 -13.61
CA PHE A 301 11.24 -3.38 -14.36
C PHE A 301 11.66 -3.49 -15.81
N LEU A 302 12.47 -2.56 -16.30
CA LEU A 302 12.96 -2.49 -17.68
C LEU A 302 14.49 -2.47 -17.76
N ASP A 303 15.20 -2.38 -16.64
CA ASP A 303 16.66 -2.29 -16.60
C ASP A 303 17.28 -3.66 -16.95
N PRO A 304 17.94 -3.81 -18.10
CA PRO A 304 18.55 -5.08 -18.50
C PRO A 304 19.76 -5.46 -17.63
N ASN A 305 20.30 -4.52 -16.84
CA ASN A 305 21.46 -4.75 -15.97
C ASN A 305 21.07 -5.16 -14.54
N ASP A 306 19.78 -5.22 -14.21
CA ASP A 306 19.29 -5.65 -12.90
C ASP A 306 18.40 -6.90 -13.02
N ASN A 307 18.77 -7.95 -12.28
CA ASN A 307 18.11 -9.27 -12.36
C ASN A 307 16.84 -9.39 -11.50
N TRP A 308 16.39 -8.32 -10.83
CA TRP A 308 15.25 -8.41 -9.92
C TRP A 308 13.98 -8.82 -10.66
N THR A 309 13.73 -8.21 -11.81
CA THR A 309 12.52 -8.42 -12.61
C THR A 309 12.50 -9.83 -13.20
N ALA A 310 13.61 -10.27 -13.78
CA ALA A 310 13.77 -11.64 -14.27
C ALA A 310 13.53 -12.65 -13.13
N THR A 311 14.14 -12.44 -11.96
CA THR A 311 13.97 -13.31 -10.79
C THR A 311 12.51 -13.38 -10.33
N PHE A 312 11.80 -12.24 -10.33
CA PHE A 312 10.40 -12.19 -9.94
C PHE A 312 9.48 -12.90 -10.95
N ILE A 313 9.73 -12.71 -12.25
CA ILE A 313 9.03 -13.41 -13.34
C ILE A 313 9.24 -14.91 -13.22
N GLU A 314 10.48 -15.35 -13.04
CA GLU A 314 10.83 -16.77 -12.84
C GLU A 314 10.13 -17.37 -11.61
N LEU A 315 10.13 -16.66 -10.49
CA LEU A 315 9.44 -17.09 -9.27
C LEU A 315 7.92 -17.21 -9.50
N SER A 316 7.31 -16.26 -10.21
CA SER A 316 5.89 -16.30 -10.57
C SER A 316 5.56 -17.47 -11.50
N ASN A 317 6.38 -17.69 -12.54
CA ASN A 317 6.28 -18.83 -13.44
C ASN A 317 6.39 -20.15 -12.68
N PHE A 318 7.36 -20.27 -11.77
CA PHE A 318 7.56 -21.45 -10.95
C PHE A 318 6.38 -21.73 -10.01
N ALA A 319 5.82 -20.70 -9.36
CA ALA A 319 4.61 -20.87 -8.56
C ALA A 319 3.45 -21.46 -9.37
N ARG A 320 3.28 -21.01 -10.63
CA ARG A 320 2.25 -21.54 -11.53
C ARG A 320 2.42 -23.02 -11.84
N THR A 321 3.65 -23.54 -11.98
CA THR A 321 3.87 -24.98 -12.20
C THR A 321 3.47 -25.83 -10.99
N LEU A 322 3.48 -25.23 -9.79
CA LEU A 322 3.00 -25.84 -8.55
C LEU A 322 1.49 -25.66 -8.34
N GLY A 323 0.78 -25.03 -9.27
CA GLY A 323 -0.61 -24.62 -9.11
C GLY A 323 -0.80 -23.62 -7.96
N LYS A 324 0.23 -22.84 -7.64
CA LYS A 324 0.25 -21.80 -6.61
C LYS A 324 0.33 -20.41 -7.26
N HIS A 325 0.04 -19.38 -6.48
CA HIS A 325 -0.06 -18.01 -6.99
C HIS A 325 0.99 -17.11 -6.34
N VAL A 326 1.85 -16.49 -7.15
CA VAL A 326 2.72 -15.38 -6.75
C VAL A 326 2.34 -14.16 -7.58
N CYS A 327 2.11 -13.02 -6.93
CA CYS A 327 1.75 -11.77 -7.63
C CYS A 327 2.39 -10.54 -6.98
N LEU A 328 2.40 -9.45 -7.74
CA LEU A 328 2.89 -8.15 -7.31
C LEU A 328 1.70 -7.27 -6.88
N HIS A 329 1.77 -6.70 -5.69
CA HIS A 329 0.85 -5.68 -5.23
C HIS A 329 1.56 -4.32 -5.30
N THR A 330 1.09 -3.44 -6.19
CA THR A 330 1.58 -2.09 -6.43
C THR A 330 0.75 -1.01 -5.75
N HIS A 331 1.23 0.24 -5.76
CA HIS A 331 0.65 1.35 -5.01
C HIS A 331 0.70 2.68 -5.78
N PHE A 332 -0.19 2.85 -6.76
CA PHE A 332 -0.57 4.11 -7.39
C PHE A 332 -1.70 4.81 -6.63
N ASN A 333 -1.63 6.13 -6.55
CA ASN A 333 -2.62 7.02 -5.94
C ASN A 333 -3.09 8.11 -6.90
N HIS A 334 -2.38 8.41 -7.98
CA HIS A 334 -2.78 9.47 -8.91
C HIS A 334 -2.44 9.12 -10.37
N PRO A 335 -3.27 9.47 -11.37
CA PRO A 335 -2.98 9.20 -12.78
C PRO A 335 -1.60 9.70 -13.24
N ASN A 336 -1.14 10.84 -12.71
CA ASN A 336 0.18 11.40 -13.07
C ASN A 336 1.36 10.50 -12.70
N GLU A 337 1.21 9.53 -11.79
CA GLU A 337 2.26 8.54 -11.51
C GLU A 337 2.43 7.51 -12.66
N ILE A 338 1.47 7.45 -13.59
CA ILE A 338 1.47 6.51 -14.73
C ILE A 338 2.15 7.16 -15.93
N THR A 339 3.48 7.10 -15.94
CA THR A 339 4.32 7.56 -17.05
C THR A 339 4.40 6.51 -18.17
N TRP A 340 5.01 6.87 -19.32
CA TRP A 340 5.28 5.88 -20.38
C TRP A 340 6.20 4.74 -19.90
N ILE A 341 7.15 5.01 -18.99
CA ILE A 341 8.02 3.97 -18.39
C ILE A 341 7.17 3.01 -17.56
N THR A 342 6.22 3.54 -16.79
CA THR A 342 5.27 2.75 -16.01
C THR A 342 4.44 1.83 -16.90
N LYS A 343 3.94 2.35 -18.03
CA LYS A 343 3.14 1.59 -19.00
C LYS A 343 3.96 0.47 -19.64
N ALA A 344 5.21 0.75 -20.05
CA ALA A 344 6.12 -0.25 -20.59
C ALA A 344 6.47 -1.34 -19.56
N ALA A 345 6.73 -0.96 -18.30
CA ALA A 345 6.98 -1.89 -17.20
C ALA A 345 5.76 -2.79 -16.91
N ALA A 346 4.55 -2.22 -16.88
CA ALA A 346 3.31 -2.97 -16.70
C ALA A 346 3.09 -3.96 -17.85
N GLN A 347 3.31 -3.53 -19.09
CA GLN A 347 3.22 -4.38 -20.28
C GLN A 347 4.23 -5.53 -20.23
N HIS A 348 5.48 -5.26 -19.86
CA HIS A 348 6.52 -6.28 -19.73
C HIS A 348 6.17 -7.35 -18.68
N LEU A 349 5.64 -6.93 -17.53
CA LEU A 349 5.14 -7.85 -16.49
C LEU A 349 3.95 -8.68 -17.00
N PHE A 350 3.00 -8.04 -17.67
CA PHE A 350 1.81 -8.70 -18.21
C PHE A 350 2.15 -9.75 -19.28
N GLN A 351 3.03 -9.42 -20.23
CA GLN A 351 3.51 -10.34 -21.28
C GLN A 351 4.22 -11.57 -20.69
N ASN A 352 4.81 -11.43 -19.50
CA ASN A 352 5.43 -12.52 -18.74
C ASN A 352 4.50 -13.18 -17.72
N ASN A 353 3.18 -12.99 -17.84
CA ASN A 353 2.14 -13.59 -17.01
C ASN A 353 2.28 -13.26 -15.51
N VAL A 354 2.82 -12.08 -15.18
CA VAL A 354 2.84 -11.57 -13.81
C VAL A 354 1.54 -10.84 -13.55
N ILE A 355 0.78 -11.30 -12.56
CA ILE A 355 -0.41 -10.60 -12.08
C ILE A 355 0.04 -9.43 -11.22
N VAL A 356 -0.42 -8.23 -11.58
CA VAL A 356 -0.19 -6.99 -10.83
C VAL A 356 -1.52 -6.46 -10.32
N ARG A 357 -1.58 -6.13 -9.02
CA ARG A 357 -2.75 -5.55 -8.36
C ARG A 357 -2.41 -4.23 -7.72
N ASN A 358 -3.28 -3.23 -7.81
CA ASN A 358 -3.04 -1.93 -7.21
C ASN A 358 -3.85 -1.70 -5.92
N GLN A 359 -3.16 -1.20 -4.90
CA GLN A 359 -3.69 -0.67 -3.67
C GLN A 359 -3.49 0.85 -3.64
N SER A 360 -4.55 1.62 -3.80
CA SER A 360 -4.55 3.08 -3.62
C SER A 360 -4.95 3.45 -2.20
N VAL A 361 -4.55 4.64 -1.76
CA VAL A 361 -5.04 5.29 -0.55
C VAL A 361 -5.75 6.57 -0.97
N LEU A 362 -6.95 6.79 -0.43
CA LEU A 362 -7.71 8.01 -0.59
C LEU A 362 -7.05 9.12 0.24
N LEU A 363 -6.55 10.15 -0.44
CA LEU A 363 -5.75 11.21 0.11
C LEU A 363 -6.31 12.56 -0.33
N LYS A 364 -6.58 13.43 0.64
CA LYS A 364 -7.12 14.77 0.43
C LYS A 364 -6.19 15.62 -0.44
N GLY A 365 -6.73 16.23 -1.49
CA GLY A 365 -5.98 17.03 -2.47
C GLY A 365 -5.11 16.21 -3.42
N VAL A 366 -5.16 14.88 -3.35
CA VAL A 366 -4.44 13.98 -4.26
C VAL A 366 -5.44 13.27 -5.16
N ASN A 367 -6.42 12.56 -4.60
CA ASN A 367 -7.33 11.71 -5.36
C ASN A 367 -8.72 11.59 -4.70
N ASP A 368 -9.10 12.60 -3.93
CA ASP A 368 -10.34 12.65 -3.14
C ASP A 368 -11.57 13.12 -3.94
N ASP A 369 -11.49 13.08 -5.27
CA ASP A 369 -12.59 13.35 -6.19
C ASP A 369 -12.84 12.20 -7.17
N VAL A 370 -14.07 12.13 -7.67
CA VAL A 370 -14.56 11.02 -8.52
C VAL A 370 -13.85 10.99 -9.87
N GLU A 371 -13.52 12.14 -10.45
CA GLU A 371 -12.89 12.24 -11.75
C GLU A 371 -11.47 11.68 -11.70
N THR A 372 -10.67 12.12 -10.73
CA THR A 372 -9.30 11.68 -10.52
C THR A 372 -9.23 10.19 -10.20
N MET A 373 -10.03 9.72 -9.24
CA MET A 373 -10.05 8.30 -8.86
C MET A 373 -10.57 7.43 -10.02
N GLY A 374 -11.63 7.85 -10.70
CA GLY A 374 -12.16 7.13 -11.86
C GLY A 374 -11.16 7.04 -13.01
N THR A 375 -10.43 8.12 -13.27
CA THR A 375 -9.34 8.15 -14.26
C THR A 375 -8.22 7.20 -13.86
N LEU A 376 -7.82 7.20 -12.58
CA LEU A 376 -6.79 6.28 -12.08
C LEU A 376 -7.20 4.82 -12.28
N ILE A 377 -8.41 4.45 -11.85
CA ILE A 377 -8.90 3.06 -11.93
C ILE A 377 -8.95 2.59 -13.40
N ARG A 378 -9.48 3.41 -14.32
CA ARG A 378 -9.51 3.08 -15.75
C ARG A 378 -8.12 2.96 -16.35
N THR A 379 -7.23 3.91 -16.05
CA THR A 379 -5.85 3.88 -16.57
C THR A 379 -5.09 2.64 -16.09
N LEU A 380 -5.27 2.24 -14.83
CA LEU A 380 -4.70 0.99 -14.31
C LEU A 380 -5.26 -0.22 -15.06
N ALA A 381 -6.57 -0.24 -15.29
CA ALA A 381 -7.25 -1.32 -16.00
C ALA A 381 -6.76 -1.47 -17.45
N ASP A 382 -6.63 -0.36 -18.17
CA ASP A 382 -6.15 -0.30 -19.56
C ASP A 382 -4.70 -0.79 -19.70
N HIS A 383 -3.93 -0.78 -18.60
CA HIS A 383 -2.56 -1.27 -18.53
C HIS A 383 -2.41 -2.59 -17.78
N ASN A 384 -3.49 -3.39 -17.70
CA ASN A 384 -3.52 -4.72 -17.09
C ASN A 384 -3.06 -4.78 -15.61
N ILE A 385 -3.20 -3.66 -14.90
CA ILE A 385 -3.01 -3.59 -13.46
C ILE A 385 -4.39 -3.66 -12.82
N GLN A 386 -4.67 -4.74 -12.09
CA GLN A 386 -5.96 -4.97 -11.44
C GLN A 386 -6.17 -3.99 -10.27
N PRO A 387 -7.12 -3.04 -10.32
CA PRO A 387 -7.46 -2.21 -9.18
C PRO A 387 -8.02 -3.10 -8.07
N TYR A 388 -7.36 -3.17 -6.92
CA TYR A 388 -7.70 -4.12 -5.86
C TYR A 388 -8.35 -3.44 -4.68
N TYR A 389 -7.69 -2.44 -4.09
CA TYR A 389 -8.23 -1.68 -2.98
C TYR A 389 -8.08 -0.17 -3.19
N VAL A 390 -9.09 0.57 -2.77
CA VAL A 390 -8.97 1.98 -2.38
C VAL A 390 -9.13 2.02 -0.87
N TYR A 391 -8.06 2.33 -0.15
CA TYR A 391 -8.05 2.46 1.30
C TYR A 391 -8.53 3.84 1.71
N GLN A 392 -9.43 3.91 2.68
CA GLN A 392 -9.57 5.09 3.52
C GLN A 392 -8.21 5.37 4.19
N CYS A 393 -7.80 6.63 4.25
CA CYS A 393 -6.52 6.97 4.88
C CYS A 393 -6.52 6.56 6.36
N ASP A 394 -5.54 5.73 6.74
CA ASP A 394 -5.35 5.28 8.11
C ASP A 394 -4.99 6.46 9.03
N LEU A 395 -5.19 6.26 10.34
CA LEU A 395 -4.71 7.19 11.38
C LEU A 395 -3.19 7.12 11.50
N VAL A 396 -2.48 7.79 10.59
CA VAL A 396 -1.02 7.88 10.55
C VAL A 396 -0.56 9.23 11.09
N LYS A 397 0.51 9.23 11.91
CA LYS A 397 1.02 10.43 12.58
C LYS A 397 1.42 11.49 11.54
N GLY A 398 1.14 12.77 11.80
CA GLY A 398 1.63 13.89 11.01
C GLY A 398 1.09 13.98 9.58
N ILE A 399 -0.06 13.36 9.29
CA ILE A 399 -0.73 13.43 7.97
C ILE A 399 -2.24 13.67 8.08
N GLU A 400 -2.72 14.18 9.21
CA GLU A 400 -4.12 14.53 9.39
C GLU A 400 -4.63 15.46 8.25
N ASP A 401 -3.75 16.29 7.67
CA ASP A 401 -4.04 17.16 6.54
C ASP A 401 -4.39 16.41 5.24
N LEU A 402 -3.99 15.14 5.12
CA LEU A 402 -4.26 14.27 3.97
C LEU A 402 -5.46 13.32 4.20
N ARG A 403 -6.03 13.26 5.40
CA ARG A 403 -7.19 12.39 5.67
C ARG A 403 -8.48 13.02 5.15
N THR A 404 -9.44 12.18 4.81
CA THR A 404 -10.80 12.55 4.41
C THR A 404 -11.82 12.00 5.41
N PRO A 405 -13.00 12.63 5.58
CA PRO A 405 -14.13 11.99 6.23
C PRO A 405 -14.57 10.70 5.52
N LEU A 406 -15.12 9.72 6.25
CA LEU A 406 -15.63 8.47 5.69
C LEU A 406 -16.68 8.71 4.61
N LYS A 407 -17.47 9.79 4.71
CA LYS A 407 -18.41 10.19 3.68
C LYS A 407 -17.79 10.25 2.28
N VAL A 408 -16.56 10.74 2.15
CA VAL A 408 -15.89 10.91 0.85
C VAL A 408 -15.71 9.56 0.16
N ILE A 409 -15.22 8.53 0.88
CA ILE A 409 -15.01 7.21 0.29
C ILE A 409 -16.34 6.52 -0.07
N LEU A 410 -17.39 6.73 0.73
CA LEU A 410 -18.73 6.17 0.49
C LEU A 410 -19.38 6.79 -0.75
N ASP A 411 -19.41 8.12 -0.82
CA ASP A 411 -20.02 8.85 -1.94
C ASP A 411 -19.23 8.59 -3.24
N MET A 412 -17.90 8.45 -3.15
CA MET A 412 -17.04 8.13 -4.29
C MET A 412 -17.30 6.72 -4.84
N GLU A 413 -17.38 5.71 -3.97
CA GLU A 413 -17.72 4.35 -4.39
C GLU A 413 -19.08 4.30 -5.08
N GLN A 414 -20.09 4.98 -4.51
CA GLN A 414 -21.44 5.03 -5.07
C GLN A 414 -21.47 5.63 -6.47
N GLN A 415 -20.70 6.69 -6.72
CA GLN A 415 -20.64 7.36 -8.02
C GLN A 415 -19.85 6.57 -9.08
N LEU A 416 -18.79 5.86 -8.67
CA LEU A 416 -17.96 5.08 -9.59
C LEU A 416 -18.56 3.71 -9.92
N ARG A 417 -19.24 3.07 -8.97
CA ARG A 417 -19.79 1.73 -9.14
C ARG A 417 -20.85 1.71 -10.25
N GLY A 418 -20.64 0.85 -11.25
CA GLY A 418 -21.48 0.79 -12.46
C GLY A 418 -20.91 1.55 -13.65
N THR A 419 -19.94 2.45 -13.45
CA THR A 419 -19.27 3.21 -14.52
C THR A 419 -17.98 2.55 -15.02
N ILE A 420 -17.53 1.50 -14.35
CA ILE A 420 -16.29 0.74 -14.60
C ILE A 420 -16.66 -0.74 -14.68
N ALA A 421 -15.97 -1.50 -15.53
CA ALA A 421 -16.17 -2.94 -15.64
C ALA A 421 -16.09 -3.61 -14.27
N GLY A 422 -17.09 -4.43 -13.91
CA GLY A 422 -17.26 -4.92 -12.53
C GLY A 422 -16.04 -5.67 -11.97
N PHE A 423 -15.33 -6.42 -12.82
CA PHE A 423 -14.12 -7.16 -12.43
C PHE A 423 -12.87 -6.27 -12.26
N MET A 424 -12.95 -5.00 -12.65
CA MET A 424 -11.91 -3.97 -12.47
C MET A 424 -12.31 -2.91 -11.43
N MET A 425 -13.49 -3.03 -10.82
CA MET A 425 -13.91 -2.15 -9.74
C MET A 425 -13.21 -2.58 -8.44
N PRO A 426 -12.37 -1.73 -7.82
CA PRO A 426 -11.70 -2.08 -6.58
C PRO A 426 -12.71 -2.14 -5.41
N SER A 427 -12.30 -2.79 -4.33
CA SER A 427 -13.02 -2.68 -3.06
C SER A 427 -12.60 -1.40 -2.33
N PHE A 428 -13.57 -0.62 -1.88
CA PHE A 428 -13.35 0.59 -1.08
C PHE A 428 -13.38 0.17 0.39
N VAL A 429 -12.25 0.32 1.09
CA VAL A 429 -12.05 -0.34 2.39
C VAL A 429 -11.48 0.60 3.45
N VAL A 430 -11.83 0.32 4.70
CA VAL A 430 -11.21 0.89 5.90
C VAL A 430 -10.40 -0.21 6.58
N ASP A 431 -9.11 0.01 6.86
CA ASP A 431 -8.36 -0.88 7.77
C ASP A 431 -8.61 -0.40 9.20
N LEU A 432 -9.30 -1.23 9.99
CA LEU A 432 -9.83 -0.80 11.27
C LEU A 432 -8.72 -0.61 12.30
N PRO A 433 -8.65 0.58 12.96
CA PRO A 433 -7.70 0.82 14.05
C PRO A 433 -7.78 -0.24 15.14
N GLY A 434 -6.66 -0.54 15.80
CA GLY A 434 -6.59 -1.61 16.81
C GLY A 434 -6.58 -3.03 16.22
N GLY A 435 -6.38 -3.15 14.90
CA GLY A 435 -6.19 -4.44 14.23
C GLY A 435 -7.49 -5.23 14.02
N GLY A 436 -8.60 -4.52 13.74
CA GLY A 436 -9.86 -5.14 13.29
C GLY A 436 -9.83 -5.59 11.82
N GLY A 437 -8.79 -5.19 11.10
CA GLY A 437 -8.54 -5.58 9.73
C GLY A 437 -9.40 -4.81 8.73
N LYS A 438 -9.30 -5.20 7.46
CA LYS A 438 -9.87 -4.50 6.31
C LYS A 438 -11.36 -4.82 6.20
N ARG A 439 -12.21 -3.80 6.18
CA ARG A 439 -13.66 -3.92 5.94
C ARG A 439 -14.07 -3.03 4.79
N LEU A 440 -15.08 -3.45 4.03
CA LEU A 440 -15.71 -2.57 3.06
C LEU A 440 -16.22 -1.33 3.80
N ALA A 441 -15.94 -0.13 3.28
CA ALA A 441 -16.41 1.12 3.87
C ALA A 441 -17.95 1.11 3.97
N ALA A 442 -18.62 0.61 2.93
CA ALA A 442 -20.07 0.43 2.90
C ALA A 442 -20.62 -0.49 4.00
N ALA A 443 -19.81 -1.41 4.55
CA ALA A 443 -20.21 -2.38 5.59
C ALA A 443 -20.11 -1.84 7.02
N ARG A 444 -20.05 -0.51 7.19
CA ARG A 444 -20.19 0.14 8.50
C ARG A 444 -21.52 -0.21 9.18
N GLU A 445 -21.49 -0.33 10.50
CA GLU A 445 -22.69 -0.55 11.33
C GLU A 445 -23.44 0.76 11.57
N THR A 446 -22.69 1.82 11.89
CA THR A 446 -23.20 3.18 12.09
C THR A 446 -22.20 4.19 11.53
N TYR A 447 -22.69 5.36 11.14
CA TYR A 447 -21.88 6.52 10.81
C TYR A 447 -22.63 7.78 11.22
N ASP A 448 -22.04 8.53 12.14
CA ASP A 448 -22.52 9.85 12.55
C ASP A 448 -21.66 10.91 11.86
N GLU A 449 -22.23 11.58 10.85
CA GLU A 449 -21.55 12.63 10.09
C GLU A 449 -21.27 13.89 10.92
N VAL A 450 -21.98 14.11 12.02
CA VAL A 450 -21.77 15.28 12.90
C VAL A 450 -20.56 15.06 13.79
N THR A 451 -20.48 13.90 14.43
CA THR A 451 -19.33 13.57 15.29
C THR A 451 -18.13 13.02 14.51
N GLY A 452 -18.33 12.58 13.27
CA GLY A 452 -17.31 11.96 12.43
C GLY A 452 -16.92 10.57 12.91
N VAL A 453 -17.81 9.87 13.62
CA VAL A 453 -17.53 8.54 14.18
C VAL A 453 -18.29 7.48 13.41
N SER A 454 -17.58 6.44 12.98
CA SER A 454 -18.16 5.27 12.34
C SER A 454 -17.76 4.00 13.07
N THR A 455 -18.68 3.03 13.13
CA THR A 455 -18.46 1.77 13.85
C THR A 455 -18.48 0.58 12.91
N PHE A 456 -17.65 -0.42 13.18
CA PHE A 456 -17.54 -1.64 12.38
C PHE A 456 -17.41 -2.88 13.27
N LYS A 457 -17.76 -4.05 12.72
CA LYS A 457 -17.51 -5.36 13.34
C LYS A 457 -16.52 -6.19 12.52
N ALA A 458 -15.88 -7.14 13.19
CA ALA A 458 -14.87 -8.00 12.59
C ALA A 458 -15.10 -9.49 12.90
N PRO A 459 -16.29 -10.06 12.64
CA PRO A 459 -16.68 -11.38 13.17
C PRO A 459 -15.80 -12.55 12.69
N ALA A 460 -15.10 -12.39 11.56
CA ALA A 460 -14.16 -13.39 11.05
C ALA A 460 -12.81 -13.44 11.79
N LEU A 461 -12.52 -12.48 12.68
CA LEU A 461 -11.33 -12.52 13.53
C LEU A 461 -11.55 -13.42 14.74
N LEU A 462 -10.49 -14.08 15.19
CA LEU A 462 -10.56 -15.01 16.31
C LEU A 462 -10.55 -14.27 17.66
N GLY A 463 -11.15 -14.93 18.67
CA GLY A 463 -11.13 -14.46 20.06
C GLY A 463 -11.81 -13.11 20.26
N LYS A 464 -11.29 -12.29 21.17
CA LYS A 464 -11.88 -11.01 21.57
C LYS A 464 -12.06 -10.06 20.37
N LYS A 465 -11.14 -10.08 19.40
CA LYS A 465 -11.20 -9.23 18.21
C LYS A 465 -12.46 -9.47 17.37
N GLY A 466 -12.96 -10.70 17.32
CA GLY A 466 -14.19 -11.04 16.60
C GLY A 466 -15.45 -10.43 17.21
N GLN A 467 -15.42 -10.10 18.50
CA GLN A 467 -16.55 -9.62 19.28
C GLN A 467 -16.52 -8.11 19.52
N MET A 468 -15.44 -7.43 19.14
CA MET A 468 -15.26 -6.00 19.35
C MET A 468 -16.04 -5.16 18.34
N ILE A 469 -16.47 -3.98 18.79
CA ILE A 469 -16.85 -2.87 17.94
C ILE A 469 -15.61 -2.00 17.75
N TYR A 470 -15.29 -1.72 16.50
CA TYR A 470 -14.17 -0.89 16.09
C TYR A 470 -14.67 0.48 15.66
N GLU A 471 -13.95 1.54 16.02
CA GLU A 471 -14.27 2.91 15.62
C GLU A 471 -13.26 3.40 14.58
N TYR A 472 -13.75 4.06 13.54
CA TYR A 472 -12.96 4.95 12.69
C TYR A 472 -13.42 6.39 12.94
N HIS A 473 -12.45 7.29 13.08
CA HIS A 473 -12.69 8.70 13.37
C HIS A 473 -12.24 9.55 12.17
N ASP A 474 -13.16 10.33 11.65
CA ASP A 474 -12.91 11.32 10.61
C ASP A 474 -11.87 12.36 11.07
N PRO A 475 -11.14 13.00 10.14
CA PRO A 475 -10.36 14.18 10.49
C PRO A 475 -11.27 15.28 11.03
N LYS A 476 -10.84 15.94 12.10
CA LYS A 476 -11.62 17.07 12.64
C LYS A 476 -11.68 18.19 11.60
N PRO A 477 -12.81 18.90 11.48
CA PRO A 477 -12.84 20.14 10.72
C PRO A 477 -11.74 21.05 11.24
N VAL A 478 -10.83 21.46 10.34
CA VAL A 478 -9.83 22.46 10.70
C VAL A 478 -10.60 23.76 10.78
N LEU A 479 -10.89 24.21 12.01
CA LEU A 479 -11.39 25.57 12.22
C LEU A 479 -10.26 26.49 11.72
N ASP A 480 -10.52 27.21 10.63
CA ASP A 480 -9.61 28.22 10.06
C ASP A 480 -9.50 29.42 11.02
N THR A 481 -9.05 29.22 12.26
CA THR A 481 -8.68 30.33 13.13
C THR A 481 -7.30 30.80 12.70
N ILE A 482 -7.29 31.86 11.89
CA ILE A 482 -6.15 32.77 11.78
C ILE A 482 -5.68 33.05 13.21
N PRO A 483 -4.38 32.91 13.56
CA PRO A 483 -3.90 33.40 14.83
C PRO A 483 -4.13 34.90 14.85
N VAL A 484 -5.17 35.36 15.55
CA VAL A 484 -5.32 36.77 15.85
C VAL A 484 -4.10 37.12 16.72
N PRO A 485 -3.25 38.08 16.33
CA PRO A 485 -2.18 38.52 17.21
C PRO A 485 -2.84 38.97 18.51
N ILE A 486 -2.42 38.38 19.63
CA ILE A 486 -2.89 38.75 20.97
C ILE A 486 -2.57 40.25 21.12
N ARG A 487 -3.57 41.10 20.92
CA ARG A 487 -3.53 42.48 21.37
C ARG A 487 -3.82 42.43 22.86
N ASP A 488 -2.95 43.04 23.65
CA ASP A 488 -3.17 43.27 25.09
C ASP A 488 -4.59 43.82 25.29
N THR A 489 -5.47 42.96 25.80
CA THR A 489 -6.83 43.37 26.14
C THR A 489 -6.81 43.91 27.56
N LYS A 490 -6.99 45.23 27.69
CA LYS A 490 -7.42 45.84 28.94
C LYS A 490 -8.73 45.18 29.40
N PRO A 491 -8.96 45.05 30.72
CA PRO A 491 -10.14 44.38 31.25
C PRO A 491 -11.43 45.08 30.82
N ILE A 492 -12.40 44.29 30.39
CA ILE A 492 -13.76 44.71 30.00
C ILE A 492 -14.54 45.04 31.30
N PRO A 493 -15.31 46.15 31.36
CA PRO A 493 -16.13 46.46 32.53
C PRO A 493 -17.31 45.49 32.69
N ALA A 494 -17.75 45.33 33.94
CA ALA A 494 -18.80 44.40 34.33
C ALA A 494 -20.12 44.61 33.57
N TYR A 495 -20.73 43.49 33.18
CA TYR A 495 -22.00 43.39 32.47
C TYR A 495 -23.19 43.65 33.41
N GLU A 496 -24.06 44.59 33.07
CA GLU A 496 -25.39 44.74 33.67
C GLU A 496 -26.43 43.89 32.89
N PRO A 497 -27.36 43.20 33.56
CA PRO A 497 -28.29 42.30 32.92
C PRO A 497 -29.49 43.06 32.32
N THR A 498 -29.69 42.95 31.00
CA THR A 498 -30.92 43.41 30.34
C THR A 498 -31.76 42.24 29.85
N VAL A 499 -32.94 42.11 30.47
CA VAL A 499 -34.27 41.70 29.99
C VAL A 499 -34.38 40.54 28.98
N ASP A 500 -35.11 39.51 29.37
CA ASP A 500 -35.44 38.29 28.61
C ASP A 500 -36.07 38.56 27.23
N PRO A 501 -35.66 37.82 26.18
CA PRO A 501 -36.33 37.89 24.89
C PRO A 501 -37.61 37.02 24.84
N GLU A 502 -38.66 37.57 24.21
CA GLU A 502 -39.94 36.91 23.94
C GLU A 502 -39.80 35.59 23.13
N PRO A 503 -40.73 34.63 23.31
CA PRO A 503 -40.67 33.34 22.64
C PRO A 503 -41.07 33.43 21.15
N ALA A 504 -40.32 32.69 20.32
CA ALA A 504 -40.52 32.63 18.87
C ALA A 504 -41.86 31.95 18.47
N PRO A 505 -42.51 32.38 17.36
CA PRO A 505 -43.78 31.83 16.91
C PRO A 505 -43.62 30.45 16.24
N GLN A 506 -44.58 29.55 16.50
CA GLN A 506 -44.60 28.19 15.95
C GLN A 506 -44.94 28.15 14.45
N PRO A 507 -44.36 27.21 13.67
CA PRO A 507 -44.61 27.09 12.24
C PRO A 507 -45.98 26.46 11.92
N LYS A 508 -46.69 27.06 10.95
CA LYS A 508 -47.96 26.55 10.40
C LYS A 508 -47.73 25.29 9.55
N ARG A 509 -48.56 24.27 9.74
CA ARG A 509 -48.59 23.03 8.93
C ARG A 509 -49.13 23.31 7.53
N VAL A 510 -48.44 22.83 6.50
CA VAL A 510 -48.90 22.77 5.11
C VAL A 510 -49.44 21.36 4.81
N PRO A 511 -50.57 21.19 4.09
CA PRO A 511 -51.10 19.85 3.78
C PRO A 511 -50.22 19.13 2.74
N VAL A 512 -49.98 17.85 2.97
CA VAL A 512 -49.26 16.94 2.06
C VAL A 512 -50.19 16.53 0.92
N GLN A 513 -49.77 16.79 -0.33
CA GLN A 513 -50.40 16.19 -1.52
C GLN A 513 -49.75 14.84 -1.84
N THR A 514 -50.57 13.83 -2.04
CA THR A 514 -50.17 12.47 -2.42
C THR A 514 -49.73 12.42 -3.90
N PRO A 515 -48.57 11.84 -4.25
CA PRO A 515 -48.19 11.71 -5.66
C PRO A 515 -49.00 10.60 -6.35
N GLN A 516 -49.57 10.91 -7.52
CA GLN A 516 -50.12 9.92 -8.45
C GLN A 516 -48.97 9.18 -9.16
N THR A 517 -49.06 7.85 -9.21
CA THR A 517 -48.14 6.95 -9.90
C THR A 517 -48.33 7.04 -11.43
N PRO A 518 -47.28 7.25 -12.25
CA PRO A 518 -47.37 7.02 -13.68
C PRO A 518 -47.13 5.54 -14.00
N ALA A 519 -47.98 4.97 -14.87
CA ALA A 519 -47.86 3.63 -15.41
C ALA A 519 -46.62 3.51 -16.34
N TYR A 520 -45.89 2.41 -16.22
CA TYR A 520 -44.77 2.06 -17.10
C TYR A 520 -45.27 1.56 -18.47
N PRO A 521 -44.68 1.99 -19.60
CA PRO A 521 -44.95 1.38 -20.89
C PRO A 521 -44.12 0.10 -21.09
N VAL A 522 -44.79 -0.89 -21.67
CA VAL A 522 -44.27 -2.21 -22.07
C VAL A 522 -43.26 -2.05 -23.21
N TRP A 523 -42.09 -2.66 -23.07
CA TRP A 523 -41.04 -2.68 -24.11
C TRP A 523 -41.44 -3.64 -25.25
N ARG A 524 -41.79 -3.09 -26.41
CA ARG A 524 -41.80 -3.81 -27.70
C ARG A 524 -40.95 -3.07 -28.73
N ASP A 525 -40.11 -3.86 -29.40
CA ASP A 525 -39.50 -3.69 -30.72
C ASP A 525 -38.69 -2.41 -31.00
N PHE A 526 -37.36 -2.53 -30.89
CA PHE A 526 -36.40 -1.66 -31.58
C PHE A 526 -35.78 -2.40 -32.80
N PRO A 527 -35.65 -1.75 -33.96
CA PRO A 527 -35.01 -2.34 -35.14
C PRO A 527 -33.47 -2.38 -35.00
N ARG A 528 -32.85 -3.43 -35.55
CA ARG A 528 -31.39 -3.62 -35.55
C ARG A 528 -30.71 -2.60 -36.47
N PRO A 529 -29.55 -2.03 -36.10
CA PRO A 529 -28.74 -1.23 -37.03
C PRO A 529 -27.99 -2.14 -38.01
N ALA A 530 -27.96 -1.73 -39.28
CA ALA A 530 -27.20 -2.37 -40.35
C ALA A 530 -25.70 -2.05 -40.20
N PHE A 531 -24.85 -3.08 -40.31
CA PHE A 531 -23.41 -2.94 -40.43
C PHE A 531 -23.01 -2.78 -41.91
N PRO A 532 -22.02 -1.94 -42.26
CA PRO A 532 -21.50 -1.88 -43.62
C PRO A 532 -20.56 -3.07 -43.90
N ASP A 533 -20.67 -3.62 -45.10
CA ASP A 533 -19.87 -4.73 -45.61
C ASP A 533 -18.36 -4.42 -45.64
N MET A 534 -17.55 -5.32 -45.09
CA MET A 534 -16.09 -5.37 -45.30
C MET A 534 -15.72 -6.68 -46.01
N PRO A 535 -14.75 -6.67 -46.93
CA PRO A 535 -14.50 -7.77 -47.85
C PRO A 535 -13.80 -8.96 -47.16
N ALA A 536 -14.16 -10.17 -47.59
CA ALA A 536 -13.60 -11.42 -47.13
C ALA A 536 -12.11 -11.55 -47.50
N VAL A 537 -11.26 -11.75 -46.49
CA VAL A 537 -9.90 -12.26 -46.67
C VAL A 537 -9.95 -13.79 -46.51
N LEU A 538 -9.65 -14.48 -47.60
CA LEU A 538 -9.47 -15.94 -47.65
C LEU A 538 -8.30 -16.34 -46.75
N CYS A 539 -8.56 -17.21 -45.77
CA CYS A 539 -7.52 -17.89 -45.00
C CYS A 539 -7.49 -19.35 -45.47
N GLU A 540 -6.50 -19.69 -46.29
CA GLU A 540 -6.19 -21.08 -46.64
C GLU A 540 -5.68 -21.83 -45.40
N THR A 541 -6.42 -22.85 -44.96
CA THR A 541 -5.98 -23.79 -43.94
C THR A 541 -5.29 -24.98 -44.59
N ASN A 542 -3.96 -25.04 -44.52
CA ASN A 542 -3.19 -26.25 -44.76
C ASN A 542 -3.22 -27.14 -43.50
N VAL A 543 -3.98 -28.22 -43.53
CA VAL A 543 -3.91 -29.33 -42.56
C VAL A 543 -3.38 -30.56 -43.30
N PRO A 544 -2.27 -31.20 -42.87
CA PRO A 544 -1.86 -32.47 -43.43
C PRO A 544 -2.63 -33.62 -42.77
N GLU A 545 -3.25 -34.45 -43.60
CA GLU A 545 -3.88 -35.71 -43.22
C GLU A 545 -2.91 -36.64 -42.50
N ARG A 546 -3.34 -37.19 -41.36
CA ARG A 546 -2.84 -38.48 -40.87
C ARG A 546 -4.01 -39.38 -40.50
N ASN A 547 -4.17 -40.41 -41.33
CA ASN A 547 -4.85 -41.66 -41.03
C ASN A 547 -4.47 -42.18 -39.64
N LEU A 548 -5.45 -42.69 -38.90
CA LEU A 548 -5.35 -43.95 -38.14
C LEU A 548 -6.72 -44.33 -37.54
N GLY A 549 -7.37 -45.31 -38.18
CA GLY A 549 -7.87 -46.52 -37.54
C GLY A 549 -8.84 -46.42 -36.36
N VAL A 550 -10.12 -46.63 -36.67
CA VAL A 550 -11.13 -47.14 -35.73
C VAL A 550 -10.79 -48.59 -35.37
N ALA A 551 -10.72 -48.90 -34.07
CA ALA A 551 -10.96 -50.24 -33.55
C ALA A 551 -11.68 -50.11 -32.20
N THR A 552 -12.86 -50.71 -32.16
CA THR A 552 -13.81 -50.85 -31.05
C THR A 552 -13.30 -51.76 -29.94
N ALA A 553 -13.49 -51.36 -28.68
CA ALA A 553 -14.10 -52.11 -27.57
C ALA A 553 -14.20 -51.21 -26.34
#